data_AF-A0A970M5S5-F1
#
_entry.id   AF-A0A970M5S5-F1
#
_cell.length_a   1.000
_cell.length_b   1.000
_cell.length_c   1.000
_cell.angle_alpha   90.00
_cell.angle_beta   90.00
_cell.angle_gamma   90.00
#
_symmetry.space_group_name_H-M   'P 1'
#
loop_
_entity.id
_entity.type
_entity.pdbx_description
1 polymer ?
#
loop_
_entity_poly.entity_id
_entity_poly.type
_entity_poly.pdbx_seq_one_letter_code
_entity_poly.pdbx_strand_id
1 'polypeptide(L)'
;MKTKRLIPLAAAILICWLIPQAAALQETPAPAPAEKEWMPPPAPIEGKWKFVGCEEAEGMVISFTVKDDPQPRDPEKPYIRQIQKKASAKVLEVGNAAVMKYQKGDVIFEELAPNYAGNWRGKFKWRSALGEVRMDPVYLTMEGDNLVAAMTTSPCFRVMERVP
;
A
#
# COMPACT_ATOMS: atom_id res chain seq x y z
N MET A 1 78.98 7.44 48.27
CA MET A 1 78.64 7.70 49.68
C MET A 1 77.12 7.71 49.83
N LYS A 2 76.64 7.16 50.94
CA LYS A 2 75.26 6.88 51.35
C LYS A 2 74.35 8.12 51.30
N THR A 3 73.06 7.96 50.96
CA THR A 3 71.86 8.13 51.84
C THR A 3 70.58 8.25 50.99
N LYS A 4 69.71 7.24 51.02
CA LYS A 4 68.44 7.16 51.78
C LYS A 4 67.42 8.25 51.45
N ARG A 5 66.26 7.84 50.92
CA ARG A 5 64.88 8.25 51.29
C ARG A 5 63.92 7.32 50.56
N LEU A 6 63.42 6.27 51.21
CA LEU A 6 62.16 6.23 51.99
C LEU A 6 60.93 6.63 51.15
N ILE A 7 60.17 5.59 50.80
CA ILE A 7 58.80 5.59 50.32
C ILE A 7 57.88 6.15 51.42
N PRO A 8 56.75 6.76 51.06
CA PRO A 8 55.50 6.17 51.54
C PRO A 8 54.48 6.00 50.42
N LEU A 9 53.92 4.77 50.36
CA LEU A 9 52.61 4.50 49.82
C LEU A 9 51.59 5.27 50.67
N ALA A 10 50.72 6.02 50.03
CA ALA A 10 49.40 6.30 50.56
C ALA A 10 48.40 6.27 49.40
N ALA A 11 47.65 5.18 49.36
CA ALA A 11 46.47 5.00 48.52
C ALA A 11 45.30 5.82 49.08
N ALA A 12 44.51 6.44 48.19
CA ALA A 12 43.07 6.73 48.31
C ALA A 12 42.69 7.65 47.13
N ILE A 13 42.26 7.09 45.99
CA ILE A 13 40.84 6.92 45.61
C ILE A 13 40.06 8.24 45.75
N LEU A 14 39.85 8.94 44.63
CA LEU A 14 38.56 9.57 44.32
C LEU A 14 38.41 9.78 42.80
N ILE A 15 37.92 8.72 42.14
CA ILE A 15 36.91 8.72 41.07
C ILE A 15 36.85 10.03 40.24
N CYS A 16 37.76 10.17 39.28
CA CYS A 16 37.58 11.08 38.15
C CYS A 16 36.92 10.31 36.99
N TRP A 17 35.59 10.33 37.00
CA TRP A 17 34.75 10.53 35.81
C TRP A 17 35.27 9.95 34.49
N LEU A 18 35.13 8.63 34.35
CA LEU A 18 34.89 8.01 33.04
C LEU A 18 33.45 8.35 32.63
N ILE A 19 33.27 9.45 31.90
CA ILE A 19 32.12 9.57 30.99
C ILE A 19 32.69 9.33 29.59
N PRO A 20 32.40 8.19 28.94
CA PRO A 20 32.60 8.13 27.51
C PRO A 20 31.72 9.21 26.91
N GLN A 21 32.34 10.19 26.24
CA GLN A 21 31.60 11.06 25.33
C GLN A 21 31.03 10.12 24.27
N ALA A 22 29.76 9.75 24.45
CA ALA A 22 28.95 9.23 23.37
C ALA A 22 29.01 10.32 22.30
N ALA A 23 29.80 10.07 21.26
CA ALA A 23 29.70 10.80 20.02
C ALA A 23 28.26 10.63 19.58
N ALA A 24 27.42 11.62 19.88
CA ALA A 24 26.15 11.80 19.23
C ALA A 24 26.51 12.09 17.77
N LEU A 25 26.70 11.02 17.00
CA LEU A 25 26.55 11.04 15.56
C LEU A 25 25.16 11.61 15.35
N GLN A 26 25.12 12.91 15.07
CA GLN A 26 23.95 13.51 14.46
C GLN A 26 23.80 12.78 13.13
N GLU A 27 22.99 11.73 13.13
CA GLU A 27 22.40 11.19 11.92
C GLU A 27 21.67 12.37 11.30
N THR A 28 22.36 13.03 10.37
CA THR A 28 21.73 13.97 9.46
C THR A 28 20.68 13.12 8.76
N PRO A 29 19.38 13.41 8.91
CA PRO A 29 18.36 12.64 8.21
C PRO A 29 18.75 12.73 6.74
N ALA A 30 19.09 11.57 6.14
CA ALA A 30 19.30 11.53 4.71
C ALA A 30 18.05 12.17 4.09
N PRO A 31 18.20 13.14 3.16
CA PRO A 31 17.04 13.74 2.52
C PRO A 31 16.19 12.59 2.02
N ALA A 32 14.93 12.53 2.49
CA ALA A 32 13.97 11.53 2.04
C ALA A 32 14.09 11.53 0.51
N PRO A 33 14.36 10.37 -0.12
CA PRO A 33 14.62 10.34 -1.55
C PRO A 33 13.47 11.06 -2.22
N ALA A 34 13.79 12.18 -2.89
CA ALA A 34 12.82 12.91 -3.68
C ALA A 34 12.18 11.86 -4.59
N GLU A 35 10.89 11.64 -4.37
CA GLU A 35 10.08 10.66 -5.08
C GLU A 35 10.26 11.02 -6.56
N LYS A 36 11.13 10.26 -7.24
CA LYS A 36 11.49 10.54 -8.62
C LYS A 36 10.22 10.33 -9.42
N GLU A 37 9.60 11.44 -9.80
CA GLU A 37 8.44 11.57 -10.69
C GLU A 37 8.79 11.14 -12.13
N TRP A 38 9.50 10.01 -12.26
CA TRP A 38 9.93 9.39 -13.51
C TRP A 38 9.01 8.26 -13.95
N MET A 39 8.05 7.87 -13.10
CA MET A 39 7.08 6.84 -13.43
C MET A 39 5.79 7.52 -13.91
N PRO A 40 5.23 7.10 -15.05
CA PRO A 40 3.99 7.67 -15.54
C PRO A 40 2.89 7.49 -14.49
N PRO A 41 1.95 8.44 -14.37
CA PRO A 41 0.82 8.25 -13.49
C PRO A 41 0.08 6.97 -13.89
N PRO A 42 -0.47 6.23 -12.91
CA PRO A 42 -1.22 5.03 -13.21
C PRO A 42 -2.37 5.33 -14.15
N ALA A 43 -2.61 4.41 -15.07
CA ALA A 43 -3.71 4.53 -15.99
C ALA A 43 -5.07 4.58 -15.23
N PRO A 44 -6.03 5.38 -15.71
CA PRO A 44 -7.32 5.52 -15.05
C PRO A 44 -8.13 4.24 -15.15
N ILE A 45 -8.59 3.73 -14.00
CA ILE A 45 -9.51 2.59 -13.93
C ILE A 45 -10.97 3.00 -13.81
N GLU A 46 -11.26 4.30 -13.74
CA GLU A 46 -12.61 4.83 -13.58
C GLU A 46 -13.55 4.37 -14.70
N GLY A 47 -14.78 4.04 -14.34
CA GLY A 47 -15.81 3.57 -15.27
C GLY A 47 -16.32 2.18 -14.94
N LYS A 48 -16.94 1.53 -15.93
CA LYS A 48 -17.58 0.22 -15.78
C LYS A 48 -16.76 -0.87 -16.44
N TRP A 49 -16.72 -2.02 -15.80
CA TRP A 49 -15.93 -3.16 -16.23
C TRP A 49 -16.71 -4.46 -16.02
N LYS A 50 -16.55 -5.40 -16.94
CA LYS A 50 -17.23 -6.69 -16.89
C LYS A 50 -16.19 -7.80 -16.91
N PHE A 51 -16.34 -8.81 -16.06
CA PHE A 51 -15.45 -9.98 -16.09
C PHE A 51 -15.62 -10.78 -17.38
N VAL A 52 -14.50 -11.24 -17.95
CA VAL A 52 -14.46 -12.04 -19.19
C VAL A 52 -13.80 -13.39 -18.92
N GLY A 53 -14.33 -14.44 -19.56
CA GLY A 53 -13.72 -15.76 -19.53
C GLY A 53 -13.90 -16.52 -18.21
N CYS A 54 -14.89 -16.11 -17.39
CA CYS A 54 -15.30 -16.83 -16.20
C CYS A 54 -16.81 -17.02 -16.16
N GLU A 55 -17.26 -18.27 -16.04
CA GLU A 55 -18.67 -18.63 -15.96
C GLU A 55 -19.31 -18.13 -14.66
N GLU A 56 -18.60 -18.24 -13.53
CA GLU A 56 -19.11 -17.82 -12.21
C GLU A 56 -19.27 -16.30 -12.08
N ALA A 57 -18.58 -15.52 -12.91
CA ALA A 57 -18.64 -14.05 -12.91
C ALA A 57 -19.32 -13.49 -14.18
N GLU A 58 -19.85 -14.36 -15.04
CA GLU A 58 -20.45 -13.94 -16.30
C GLU A 58 -21.61 -12.96 -16.05
N GLY A 59 -21.61 -11.83 -16.76
CA GLY A 59 -22.62 -10.79 -16.58
C GLY A 59 -22.46 -9.93 -15.33
N MET A 60 -21.43 -10.17 -14.50
CA MET A 60 -21.09 -9.28 -13.40
C MET A 60 -20.43 -8.01 -13.93
N VAL A 61 -21.03 -6.85 -13.64
CA VAL A 61 -20.50 -5.53 -14.02
C VAL A 61 -20.17 -4.75 -12.76
N ILE A 62 -18.97 -4.17 -12.73
CA ILE A 62 -18.44 -3.42 -11.61
C ILE A 62 -18.15 -1.98 -12.04
N SER A 63 -18.39 -1.01 -11.16
CA SER A 63 -18.07 0.39 -11.39
C SER A 63 -16.96 0.82 -10.47
N PHE A 64 -15.84 1.30 -11.03
CA PHE A 64 -14.81 2.00 -10.27
C PHE A 64 -15.08 3.50 -10.29
N THR A 65 -14.87 4.13 -9.14
CA THR A 65 -14.87 5.59 -8.97
C THR A 65 -13.56 5.99 -8.33
N VAL A 66 -12.84 6.93 -8.94
CA VAL A 66 -11.56 7.46 -8.44
C VAL A 66 -11.82 8.80 -7.76
N LYS A 67 -11.25 9.00 -6.58
CA LYS A 67 -11.31 10.26 -5.85
C LYS A 67 -9.92 10.67 -5.38
N ASP A 68 -9.71 11.97 -5.28
CA ASP A 68 -8.57 12.53 -4.59
C ASP A 68 -8.79 12.41 -3.09
N ASP A 69 -7.85 11.77 -2.39
CA ASP A 69 -7.80 11.67 -0.94
C ASP A 69 -6.77 12.69 -0.43
N PRO A 70 -7.22 13.85 0.10
CA PRO A 70 -6.34 14.84 0.66
C PRO A 70 -5.74 14.30 1.96
N GLN A 71 -4.46 13.95 1.95
CA GLN A 71 -3.76 13.58 3.17
C GLN A 71 -3.68 14.78 4.13
N PRO A 72 -3.75 14.54 5.46
CA PRO A 72 -3.52 15.59 6.44
C PRO A 72 -2.19 16.28 6.16
N ARG A 73 -2.19 17.62 6.27
CA ARG A 73 -0.96 18.39 6.13
C ARG A 73 -0.02 17.97 7.26
N ASP A 74 1.07 17.30 6.92
CA ASP A 74 2.16 17.05 7.85
C ASP A 74 2.83 18.40 8.17
N PRO A 75 2.74 18.91 9.41
CA PRO A 75 3.32 20.19 9.78
C PRO A 75 4.85 20.19 9.72
N GLU A 76 5.49 19.01 9.74
CA GLU A 76 6.95 18.86 9.61
C GLU A 76 7.39 18.84 8.13
N LYS A 77 6.45 18.66 7.19
CA LYS A 77 6.71 18.64 5.74
C LYS A 77 5.80 19.64 5.00
N PRO A 78 6.02 20.96 5.20
CA PRO A 78 5.09 22.01 4.77
C PRO A 78 4.88 22.13 3.25
N TYR A 79 5.72 21.50 2.43
CA TYR A 79 5.75 21.65 0.97
C TYR A 79 5.13 20.49 0.18
N ILE A 80 4.67 19.41 0.83
CA ILE A 80 4.15 18.24 0.10
C ILE A 80 2.68 18.02 0.46
N ARG A 81 1.76 18.65 -0.29
CA ARG A 81 0.39 18.11 -0.36
C ARG A 81 0.44 16.84 -1.20
N GLN A 82 0.58 15.69 -0.56
CA GLN A 82 0.38 14.41 -1.24
C GLN A 82 -1.12 14.21 -1.45
N ILE A 83 -1.61 14.55 -2.64
CA ILE A 83 -2.94 14.12 -3.06
C ILE A 83 -2.79 12.67 -3.50
N GLN A 84 -3.33 11.74 -2.71
CA GLN A 84 -3.34 10.33 -3.09
C GLN A 84 -4.64 10.03 -3.82
N LYS A 85 -4.56 9.46 -5.02
CA LYS A 85 -5.77 8.95 -5.67
C LYS A 85 -6.20 7.66 -4.97
N LYS A 86 -7.47 7.52 -4.65
CA LYS A 86 -8.06 6.28 -4.17
C LYS A 86 -9.26 5.91 -5.04
N ALA A 87 -9.33 4.64 -5.40
CA ALA A 87 -10.47 4.08 -6.10
C ALA A 87 -11.27 3.16 -5.18
N SER A 88 -12.58 3.16 -5.41
CA SER A 88 -13.53 2.23 -4.79
C SER A 88 -14.37 1.59 -5.90
N ALA A 89 -14.90 0.40 -5.66
CA ALA A 89 -15.78 -0.23 -6.64
C ALA A 89 -17.03 -0.87 -6.06
N LYS A 90 -18.10 -0.84 -6.87
CA LYS A 90 -19.40 -1.41 -6.54
C LYS A 90 -19.91 -2.31 -7.67
N VAL A 91 -20.67 -3.33 -7.31
CA VAL A 91 -21.41 -4.18 -8.26
C VAL A 91 -22.60 -3.41 -8.81
N LEU A 92 -22.66 -3.22 -10.12
CA LEU A 92 -23.81 -2.65 -10.83
C LEU A 92 -24.78 -3.71 -11.33
N GLU A 93 -24.23 -4.83 -11.79
CA GLU A 93 -24.96 -5.99 -12.30
C GLU A 93 -24.32 -7.25 -11.73
N VAL A 94 -25.13 -8.21 -11.31
CA VAL A 94 -24.65 -9.39 -10.60
C VAL A 94 -24.36 -10.54 -11.59
N GLY A 95 -25.21 -10.73 -12.59
CA GLY A 95 -25.12 -11.88 -13.50
C GLY A 95 -25.04 -13.21 -12.76
N ASN A 96 -24.19 -14.12 -13.23
CA ASN A 96 -23.94 -15.42 -12.63
C ASN A 96 -23.22 -15.33 -11.27
N ALA A 97 -22.63 -14.20 -10.90
CA ALA A 97 -21.99 -14.04 -9.58
C ALA A 97 -22.98 -14.14 -8.41
N ALA A 98 -24.29 -14.17 -8.69
CA ALA A 98 -25.32 -14.47 -7.71
C ALA A 98 -25.14 -15.86 -7.07
N VAL A 99 -24.56 -16.83 -7.79
CA VAL A 99 -24.24 -18.17 -7.25
C VAL A 99 -23.21 -18.11 -6.12
N MET A 100 -22.35 -17.09 -6.15
CA MET A 100 -21.38 -16.77 -5.10
C MET A 100 -21.96 -15.77 -4.08
N LYS A 101 -23.28 -15.55 -4.10
CA LYS A 101 -24.02 -14.66 -3.19
C LYS A 101 -23.58 -13.18 -3.26
N TYR A 102 -23.10 -12.72 -4.41
CA TYR A 102 -22.96 -11.28 -4.67
C TYR A 102 -24.33 -10.62 -4.85
N GLN A 103 -24.40 -9.33 -4.54
CA GLN A 103 -25.61 -8.52 -4.66
C GLN A 103 -25.31 -7.20 -5.37
N LYS A 104 -26.31 -6.65 -6.05
CA LYS A 104 -26.21 -5.33 -6.66
C LYS A 104 -26.01 -4.29 -5.56
N GLY A 105 -25.03 -3.41 -5.75
CA GLY A 105 -24.65 -2.39 -4.78
C GLY A 105 -23.56 -2.82 -3.80
N ASP A 106 -23.16 -4.10 -3.76
CA ASP A 106 -22.06 -4.56 -2.90
C ASP A 106 -20.79 -3.76 -3.22
N VAL A 107 -20.15 -3.23 -2.18
CA VAL A 107 -18.76 -2.77 -2.26
C VAL A 107 -17.88 -4.01 -2.32
N ILE A 108 -17.11 -4.11 -3.40
CA ILE A 108 -16.29 -5.29 -3.72
C ILE A 108 -14.81 -4.97 -3.83
N PHE A 109 -14.45 -3.71 -4.00
CA PHE A 109 -13.07 -3.28 -3.89
C PHE A 109 -12.98 -2.17 -2.86
N GLU A 110 -12.15 -2.40 -1.85
CA GLU A 110 -11.82 -1.43 -0.81
C GLU A 110 -10.36 -1.02 -0.99
N GLU A 111 -10.12 0.30 -0.93
CA GLU A 111 -8.78 0.89 -0.85
C GLU A 111 -7.86 0.55 -2.03
N LEU A 112 -8.33 0.79 -3.26
CA LEU A 112 -7.45 0.73 -4.41
C LEU A 112 -6.61 2.01 -4.47
N ALA A 113 -5.33 1.89 -4.15
CA ALA A 113 -4.37 2.98 -4.28
C ALA A 113 -3.43 2.70 -5.46
N PRO A 114 -3.01 3.76 -6.18
CA PRO A 114 -1.93 3.64 -7.14
C PRO A 114 -0.64 3.20 -6.45
N ASN A 115 0.17 2.43 -7.16
CA ASN A 115 1.55 2.16 -6.81
C ASN A 115 2.50 2.84 -7.81
N TYR A 116 3.79 2.85 -7.48
CA TYR A 116 4.80 3.46 -8.35
C TYR A 116 4.91 2.78 -9.72
N ALA A 117 4.58 1.49 -9.83
CA ALA A 117 4.67 0.73 -11.08
C ALA A 117 3.53 1.02 -12.09
N GLY A 118 2.73 2.06 -11.86
CA GLY A 118 1.59 2.38 -12.73
C GLY A 118 0.38 1.46 -12.54
N ASN A 119 0.39 0.63 -11.50
CA ASN A 119 -0.66 -0.33 -11.19
C ASN A 119 -1.50 0.17 -10.01
N TRP A 120 -2.67 -0.43 -9.82
CA TRP A 120 -3.50 -0.22 -8.64
C TRP A 120 -3.43 -1.43 -7.73
N ARG A 121 -3.35 -1.21 -6.42
CA ARG A 121 -3.31 -2.26 -5.40
C ARG A 121 -4.39 -2.01 -4.36
N GLY A 122 -5.03 -3.06 -3.89
CA GLY A 122 -6.06 -2.95 -2.85
C GLY A 122 -6.55 -4.31 -2.43
N LYS A 123 -7.82 -4.38 -2.01
CA LYS A 123 -8.47 -5.63 -1.63
C LYS A 123 -9.75 -5.85 -2.41
N PHE A 124 -9.95 -7.07 -2.89
CA PHE A 124 -11.18 -7.52 -3.49
C PHE A 124 -11.96 -8.42 -2.52
N LYS A 125 -13.26 -8.18 -2.41
CA LYS A 125 -14.17 -9.02 -1.64
C LYS A 125 -14.48 -10.29 -2.42
N TRP A 126 -13.91 -11.40 -2.00
CA TRP A 126 -14.24 -12.71 -2.53
C TRP A 126 -15.36 -13.36 -1.72
N ARG A 127 -16.28 -14.06 -2.39
CA ARG A 127 -17.30 -14.89 -1.76
C ARG A 127 -17.26 -16.30 -2.33
N SER A 128 -17.39 -17.32 -1.47
CA SER A 128 -17.57 -18.71 -1.90
C SER A 128 -19.04 -19.01 -2.24
N ALA A 129 -19.30 -20.11 -2.96
CA ALA A 129 -20.68 -20.60 -3.17
C ALA A 129 -21.40 -20.92 -1.84
N LEU A 130 -20.64 -21.30 -0.80
CA LEU A 130 -21.17 -21.52 0.56
C LEU A 130 -21.51 -20.20 1.28
N GLY A 131 -21.03 -19.06 0.77
CA GLY A 131 -21.26 -17.73 1.32
C GLY A 131 -20.19 -17.24 2.28
N GLU A 132 -19.06 -17.94 2.36
CA GLU A 132 -17.89 -17.45 3.10
C GLU A 132 -17.39 -16.17 2.44
N VAL A 133 -17.01 -15.18 3.24
CA VAL A 133 -16.57 -13.87 2.77
C VAL A 133 -15.15 -13.62 3.26
N ARG A 134 -14.28 -13.16 2.36
CA ARG A 134 -12.96 -12.65 2.71
C ARG A 134 -12.53 -11.52 1.79
N MET A 135 -11.52 -10.76 2.23
CA MET A 135 -10.89 -9.71 1.44
C MET A 135 -9.53 -10.20 0.97
N ASP A 136 -9.40 -10.45 -0.33
CA ASP A 136 -8.17 -10.95 -0.95
C ASP A 136 -7.37 -9.80 -1.57
N PRO A 137 -6.03 -9.82 -1.46
CA PRO A 137 -5.19 -8.82 -2.10
C PRO A 137 -5.35 -8.89 -3.62
N VAL A 138 -5.44 -7.72 -4.24
CA VAL A 138 -5.60 -7.60 -5.69
C VAL A 138 -4.68 -6.52 -6.25
N TYR A 139 -4.13 -6.81 -7.43
CA TYR A 139 -3.38 -5.87 -8.25
C TYR A 139 -4.10 -5.70 -9.58
N LEU A 140 -4.45 -4.48 -9.96
CA LEU A 140 -5.07 -4.15 -11.23
C LEU A 140 -4.07 -3.42 -12.13
N THR A 141 -3.91 -3.92 -13.34
CA THR A 141 -3.03 -3.34 -14.37
C THR A 141 -3.85 -3.15 -15.64
N MET A 142 -3.64 -2.04 -16.34
CA MET A 142 -4.25 -1.81 -17.66
C MET A 142 -3.39 -2.51 -18.72
N GLU A 143 -4.01 -3.40 -19.51
CA GLU A 143 -3.40 -4.07 -20.67
C GLU A 143 -4.26 -3.84 -21.91
N GLY A 144 -3.88 -2.86 -22.74
CA GLY A 144 -4.73 -2.39 -23.83
C GLY A 144 -6.05 -1.81 -23.29
N ASP A 145 -7.18 -2.36 -23.76
CA ASP A 145 -8.53 -1.97 -23.33
C ASP A 145 -9.06 -2.79 -22.13
N ASN A 146 -8.24 -3.70 -21.58
CA ASN A 146 -8.63 -4.58 -20.50
C ASN A 146 -7.99 -4.18 -19.17
N LEU A 147 -8.71 -4.44 -18.08
CA LEU A 147 -8.14 -4.50 -16.74
C LEU A 147 -7.77 -5.95 -16.41
N VAL A 148 -6.49 -6.16 -16.11
CA VAL A 148 -6.00 -7.45 -15.65
C VAL A 148 -5.80 -7.39 -14.14
N ALA A 149 -6.52 -8.25 -13.44
CA ALA A 149 -6.44 -8.45 -12.01
C ALA A 149 -5.57 -9.66 -11.66
N ALA A 150 -4.60 -9.47 -10.78
CA ALA A 150 -3.89 -10.57 -10.14
C ALA A 150 -4.41 -10.75 -8.71
N MET A 151 -4.98 -11.92 -8.43
CA MET A 151 -5.48 -12.34 -7.12
C MET A 151 -4.92 -13.70 -6.76
N THR A 152 -4.73 -13.96 -5.47
CA THR A 152 -4.12 -15.21 -4.97
C THR A 152 -5.09 -16.40 -4.95
N THR A 153 -6.39 -16.13 -4.98
CA THR A 153 -7.40 -17.09 -4.50
C THR A 153 -8.36 -17.60 -5.55
N SER A 154 -8.52 -16.90 -6.67
CA SER A 154 -9.39 -17.34 -7.76
C SER A 154 -8.91 -16.80 -9.11
N PRO A 155 -8.64 -17.67 -10.10
CA PRO A 155 -8.27 -17.23 -11.44
C PRO A 155 -9.46 -16.70 -12.26
N CYS A 156 -10.70 -16.94 -11.80
CA CYS A 156 -11.92 -16.52 -12.48
C CYS A 156 -11.99 -15.00 -12.69
N PHE A 157 -11.57 -14.21 -11.70
CA PHE A 157 -11.71 -12.75 -11.71
C PHE A 157 -10.50 -12.04 -12.33
N ARG A 158 -9.80 -12.68 -13.27
CA ARG A 158 -8.49 -12.21 -13.76
C ARG A 158 -8.58 -11.11 -14.82
N VAL A 159 -9.57 -11.13 -15.70
CA VAL A 159 -9.64 -10.19 -16.83
C VAL A 159 -11.00 -9.53 -16.86
N MET A 160 -10.99 -8.21 -17.03
CA MET A 160 -12.20 -7.43 -17.18
C MET A 160 -12.10 -6.55 -18.43
N GLU A 161 -13.15 -6.55 -19.24
CA GLU A 161 -13.31 -5.65 -20.38
C GLU A 161 -14.07 -4.39 -19.98
N ARG A 162 -13.78 -3.28 -20.66
CA ARG A 162 -14.48 -2.03 -20.41
C ARG A 162 -15.89 -2.07 -21.00
N VAL A 163 -16.87 -1.60 -20.22
CA VAL A 163 -18.27 -1.46 -20.65
C VAL A 163 -18.55 0.01 -20.98
N PRO A 164 -19.32 0.31 -22.05
CA PRO A 164 -19.76 1.66 -22.38
C PRO A 164 -20.54 2.42 -21.27
#